data_AF-A0A6C2YM88-F1
#
_entry.id   AF-A0A6C2YM88-F1
#
_cell.length_a   1.000
_cell.length_b   1.000
_cell.length_c   1.000
_cell.angle_alpha   90.00
_cell.angle_beta   90.00
_cell.angle_gamma   90.00
#
_symmetry.space_group_name_H-M   'P 1'
#
loop_
_entity.id
_entity.type
_entity.pdbx_description
1 polymer ?
#
loop_
_entity_poly.entity_id
_entity_poly.type
_entity_poly.pdbx_seq_one_letter_code
_entity_poly.pdbx_strand_id
1 'polypeptide(L)'
;MTMRGLVVMLLLCSSVRADDPLRWQRLGGSVPQAEVVLTQLQPDGTIRTAAPEPKSIPGNDLIALIRDTIPQPGAPASRYLQLRNGDRWPGRVRSCNDASLEWLPSWGNGLGTPGGDPILPISLGQVAVIWMDRPLQRVTQSESWQRVLTQPRRRDVVLLANGDLVEGTLEAIDPEPLEVRLRTSGEEEPMKITKIPMLQVVAIALNTELTRIRKPLTKTFQLVCQDGGIWTARRIEGDGTELRAELLTGGKIRIPWGELVALRVLQGDATYCEDVRPTRVEATPFQEFAGQWVAMTPNSPTPLALRRSDQQTDFLEHGFRASVGVTLRFPLNRRSSRFEARIGVADDGLPVRNRADVRVEILVDQQDRTPESLRNCRVATGAEWVRVDTTNARELTIRVLPGRSGSTGAEVHFGDARLVK
;
A
#
# COMPACT_ATOMS: atom_id res chain seq x y z
N MET A 1 23.48 19.53 43.20
CA MET A 1 22.58 20.18 42.22
C MET A 1 23.27 20.11 40.86
N THR A 2 23.02 19.04 40.10
CA THR A 2 23.70 18.75 38.82
C THR A 2 22.70 18.91 37.68
N MET A 3 22.86 19.96 36.88
CA MET A 3 22.07 20.21 35.68
C MET A 3 22.34 19.10 34.65
N ARG A 4 21.30 18.36 34.27
CA ARG A 4 21.33 17.46 33.10
C ARG A 4 21.08 18.29 31.85
N GLY A 5 22.07 18.32 30.95
CA GLY A 5 21.96 18.94 29.64
C GLY A 5 20.95 18.20 28.77
N LEU A 6 19.94 18.94 28.28
CA LEU A 6 18.99 18.48 27.28
C LEU A 6 19.70 18.50 25.92
N VAL A 7 20.04 17.32 25.38
CA VAL A 7 20.54 17.20 24.00
C VAL A 7 19.33 17.20 23.08
N VAL A 8 19.07 18.35 22.44
CA VAL A 8 18.10 18.47 21.35
C VAL A 8 18.75 17.90 20.09
N MET A 9 18.38 16.68 19.73
CA MET A 9 18.79 16.06 18.47
C MET A 9 17.91 16.65 17.35
N LEU A 10 18.42 17.69 16.68
CA LEU A 10 17.83 18.22 15.46
C LEU A 10 17.95 17.18 14.35
N LEU A 11 16.85 16.49 14.03
CA LEU A 11 16.71 15.70 12.81
C LEU A 11 16.76 16.66 11.62
N LEU A 12 17.92 16.74 10.97
CA LEU A 12 18.07 17.39 9.68
C LEU A 12 17.35 16.54 8.63
N CYS A 13 16.07 16.80 8.41
CA CYS A 13 15.43 16.38 7.17
C CYS A 13 16.12 17.14 6.03
N SER A 14 16.88 16.45 5.19
CA SER A 14 17.40 16.97 3.94
C SER A 14 16.20 17.42 3.10
N SER A 15 15.91 18.72 3.10
CA SER A 15 14.95 19.30 2.18
C SER A 15 15.52 19.11 0.77
N VAL A 16 14.93 18.17 0.01
CA VAL A 16 15.13 18.10 -1.45
C VAL A 16 14.85 19.50 -1.99
N ARG A 17 15.82 20.12 -2.65
CA ARG A 17 15.61 21.45 -3.24
C ARG A 17 14.44 21.33 -4.22
N ALA A 18 13.50 22.27 -4.14
CA ALA A 18 12.33 22.31 -5.03
C ALA A 18 12.71 22.32 -6.53
N ASP A 19 13.96 22.65 -6.86
CA ASP A 19 14.49 22.75 -8.22
C ASP A 19 15.14 21.46 -8.75
N ASP A 20 15.31 20.41 -7.94
CA ASP A 20 15.84 19.15 -8.47
C ASP A 20 14.77 18.44 -9.32
N PRO A 21 15.02 18.17 -10.61
CA PRO A 21 14.05 17.51 -11.46
C PRO A 21 13.69 16.16 -10.86
N LEU A 22 12.40 15.93 -10.61
CA LEU A 22 11.93 14.66 -10.07
C LEU A 22 12.29 13.55 -11.05
N ARG A 23 13.25 12.72 -10.64
CA ARG A 23 13.72 11.55 -11.39
C ARG A 23 12.81 10.37 -11.08
N TRP A 24 12.23 9.80 -12.12
CA TRP A 24 11.32 8.67 -12.04
C TRP A 24 11.93 7.48 -12.76
N GLN A 25 11.83 6.30 -12.16
CA GLN A 25 11.95 5.05 -12.89
C GLN A 25 10.63 4.74 -13.55
N ARG A 26 10.65 4.71 -14.89
CA ARG A 26 9.52 4.20 -15.67
C ARG A 26 9.56 2.69 -15.67
N LEU A 27 8.42 2.09 -15.30
CA LEU A 27 8.12 0.69 -15.55
C LEU A 27 7.01 0.64 -16.61
N GLY A 28 7.29 0.11 -17.81
CA GLY A 28 6.29 -0.03 -18.87
C GLY A 28 6.84 -0.14 -20.29
N GLY A 29 6.09 -0.83 -21.17
CA GLY A 29 6.42 -1.00 -22.60
C GLY A 29 7.54 -2.00 -22.92
N SER A 30 7.90 -2.07 -24.21
CA SER A 30 9.07 -2.81 -24.74
C SER A 30 10.41 -2.14 -24.41
N VAL A 31 10.37 -0.92 -23.85
CA VAL A 31 11.55 -0.12 -23.53
C VAL A 31 12.15 -0.60 -22.18
N PRO A 32 13.49 -0.64 -22.05
CA PRO A 32 14.15 -0.88 -20.77
C PRO A 32 13.71 0.13 -19.70
N GLN A 33 13.92 -0.21 -18.43
CA GLN A 33 13.79 0.76 -17.34
C GLN A 33 14.64 1.99 -17.67
N ALA A 34 13.99 3.14 -17.76
CA ALA A 34 14.64 4.40 -18.08
C ALA A 34 14.30 5.40 -17.00
N GLU A 35 15.33 6.13 -16.56
CA GLU A 35 15.16 7.31 -15.75
C GLU A 35 14.56 8.41 -16.61
N VAL A 36 13.47 9.02 -16.14
CA VAL A 36 12.79 10.11 -16.83
C VAL A 36 12.55 11.29 -15.90
N VAL A 37 12.67 12.50 -16.44
CA VAL A 37 12.23 13.72 -15.78
C VAL A 37 10.83 14.05 -16.28
N LEU A 38 9.82 13.82 -15.45
CA LEU A 38 8.41 14.01 -15.81
C LEU A 38 8.04 15.50 -15.76
N THR A 39 7.56 16.05 -16.87
CA THR A 39 7.13 17.46 -16.97
C THR A 39 5.62 17.63 -17.07
N GLN A 40 4.92 16.65 -17.64
CA GLN A 40 3.48 16.72 -17.80
C GLN A 40 2.86 15.34 -17.73
N LEU A 41 1.65 15.28 -17.18
CA LEU A 41 0.79 14.11 -17.16
C LEU A 41 -0.59 14.50 -17.68
N GLN A 42 -1.06 13.79 -18.70
CA GLN A 42 -2.34 14.05 -19.34
C GLN A 42 -3.47 13.19 -18.75
N PRO A 43 -4.74 13.59 -18.93
CA PRO A 43 -5.93 12.85 -18.47
C PRO A 43 -5.99 11.36 -18.77
N ASP A 44 -5.41 10.92 -19.88
CA ASP A 44 -5.38 9.53 -20.35
C ASP A 44 -4.20 8.72 -19.78
N GLY A 45 -3.35 9.36 -18.96
CA GLY A 45 -2.12 8.81 -18.42
C GLY A 45 -0.90 9.02 -19.31
N THR A 46 -1.03 9.72 -20.44
CA THR A 46 0.11 10.03 -21.31
C THR A 46 1.09 10.95 -20.58
N ILE A 47 2.38 10.60 -20.63
CA ILE A 47 3.43 11.36 -19.95
C ILE A 47 4.33 12.07 -20.95
N ARG A 48 4.83 13.25 -20.57
CA ARG A 48 5.86 13.99 -21.28
C ARG A 48 7.10 14.15 -20.41
N THR A 49 8.28 14.02 -21.04
CA THR A 49 9.57 14.07 -20.36
C THR A 49 10.42 15.27 -20.80
N ALA A 50 11.31 15.78 -19.94
CA ALA A 50 12.12 16.98 -20.22
C ALA A 50 13.47 16.73 -20.90
N ALA A 51 14.09 15.55 -20.73
CA ALA A 51 15.46 15.25 -21.17
C ALA A 51 15.75 13.74 -21.08
N PRO A 52 16.81 13.21 -21.75
CA PRO A 52 17.68 13.88 -22.73
C PRO A 52 16.97 14.14 -24.07
N GLU A 53 15.88 13.44 -24.36
CA GLU A 53 15.02 13.70 -25.51
C GLU A 53 13.57 13.80 -25.01
N PRO A 54 12.88 14.94 -25.25
CA PRO A 54 11.47 15.05 -24.95
C PRO A 54 10.69 13.96 -25.67
N LYS A 55 10.06 13.06 -24.90
CA LYS A 55 9.26 11.97 -25.43
C LYS A 55 7.86 12.05 -24.86
N SER A 56 6.88 11.82 -25.73
CA SER A 56 5.51 11.56 -25.34
C SER A 56 5.33 10.06 -25.28
N ILE A 57 4.94 9.55 -24.11
CA ILE A 57 4.73 8.12 -23.90
C ILE A 57 3.23 7.91 -23.66
N PRO A 58 2.54 7.12 -24.50
CA PRO A 58 1.13 6.85 -24.34
C PRO A 58 0.81 6.27 -22.97
N GLY A 59 -0.30 6.69 -22.37
CA GLY A 59 -0.73 6.19 -21.06
C GLY A 59 -1.07 4.69 -21.02
N ASN A 60 -1.23 4.02 -22.17
CA ASN A 60 -1.39 2.56 -22.25
C ASN A 60 -0.07 1.83 -22.00
N ASP A 61 1.07 2.42 -22.41
CA ASP A 61 2.39 1.83 -22.24
C ASP A 61 2.99 2.11 -20.85
N LEU A 62 2.23 2.78 -19.99
CA LEU A 62 2.61 3.12 -18.64
C LEU A 62 2.07 2.08 -17.67
N ILE A 63 2.96 1.44 -16.90
CA ILE A 63 2.56 0.52 -15.82
C ILE A 63 2.77 1.20 -14.47
N ALA A 64 3.94 1.79 -14.25
CA ALA A 64 4.20 2.59 -13.07
C ALA A 64 5.31 3.64 -13.29
N LEU A 65 5.26 4.69 -12.48
CA LEU A 65 6.35 5.64 -12.24
C LEU A 65 6.70 5.57 -10.77
N ILE A 66 7.97 5.36 -10.44
CA ILE A 66 8.43 5.24 -9.05
C ILE A 66 9.65 6.14 -8.87
N ARG A 67 9.70 6.92 -7.79
CA ARG A 67 10.89 7.69 -7.42
C ARG A 67 11.89 6.78 -6.73
N ASP A 68 12.96 6.41 -7.42
CA ASP A 68 13.99 5.54 -6.86
C ASP A 68 14.93 6.24 -5.87
N THR A 69 14.69 7.49 -5.49
CA THR A 69 15.48 8.16 -4.44
C THR A 69 14.72 8.28 -3.12
N ILE A 70 13.44 7.94 -3.09
CA ILE A 70 12.58 8.05 -1.91
C ILE A 70 11.97 6.67 -1.64
N PRO A 71 12.05 6.15 -0.40
CA PRO A 71 11.43 4.89 -0.07
C PRO A 71 9.91 5.05 -0.15
N GLN A 72 9.23 4.03 -0.64
CA GLN A 72 7.79 3.98 -0.59
C GLN A 72 7.33 3.87 0.86
N PRO A 73 6.57 4.86 1.35
CA PRO A 73 6.19 4.92 2.76
C PRO A 73 5.16 3.87 3.11
N GLY A 74 5.14 3.48 4.39
CA GLY A 74 4.10 2.61 4.95
C GLY A 74 2.77 3.34 5.13
N ALA A 75 1.97 2.86 6.08
CA ALA A 75 0.75 3.57 6.46
C ALA A 75 1.07 4.97 7.02
N PRO A 76 0.16 5.95 6.84
CA PRO A 76 0.37 7.29 7.37
C PRO A 76 0.67 7.31 8.86
N ALA A 77 1.65 8.13 9.26
CA ALA A 77 2.01 8.31 10.66
C ALA A 77 1.02 9.21 11.43
N SER A 78 0.14 9.90 10.72
CA SER A 78 -0.90 10.78 11.24
C SER A 78 -2.27 10.08 11.30
N ARG A 79 -3.32 10.85 11.58
CA ARG A 79 -4.70 10.46 11.31
C ARG A 79 -4.90 10.20 9.83
N TYR A 80 -5.67 9.17 9.51
CA TYR A 80 -6.04 8.85 8.14
C TYR A 80 -7.34 8.07 8.07
N LEU A 81 -7.98 8.14 6.90
CA LEU A 81 -9.11 7.31 6.55
C LEU A 81 -8.61 6.13 5.74
N GLN A 82 -8.97 4.91 6.11
CA GLN A 82 -8.74 3.72 5.31
C GLN A 82 -10.04 3.34 4.60
N LEU A 83 -10.00 3.29 3.27
CA LEU A 83 -11.12 2.86 2.45
C LEU A 83 -11.05 1.36 2.19
N ARG A 84 -12.19 0.77 1.80
CA ARG A 84 -12.29 -0.68 1.56
C ARG A 84 -11.54 -1.15 0.32
N ASN A 85 -11.25 -0.25 -0.61
CA ASN A 85 -10.37 -0.49 -1.76
C ASN A 85 -8.88 -0.35 -1.40
N GLY A 86 -8.53 -0.16 -0.12
CA GLY A 86 -7.16 -0.08 0.38
C GLY A 86 -6.52 1.30 0.30
N ASP A 87 -7.23 2.29 -0.24
CA ASP A 87 -6.77 3.67 -0.19
C ASP A 87 -6.63 4.15 1.25
N ARG A 88 -5.62 4.97 1.49
CA ARG A 88 -5.31 5.58 2.79
C ARG A 88 -5.24 7.08 2.60
N TRP A 89 -6.18 7.82 3.15
CA TRP A 89 -6.29 9.26 2.95
C TRP A 89 -5.87 9.99 4.23
N PRO A 90 -4.65 10.56 4.30
CA PRO A 90 -4.25 11.41 5.43
C PRO A 90 -5.22 12.59 5.58
N GLY A 91 -5.49 12.98 6.81
CA GLY A 91 -6.45 14.07 7.07
C GLY A 91 -7.18 13.93 8.40
N ARG A 92 -8.36 14.54 8.47
CA ARG A 92 -9.22 14.48 9.66
C ARG A 92 -10.70 14.45 9.31
N VAL A 93 -11.48 13.85 10.19
CA VAL A 93 -12.95 13.95 10.17
C VAL A 93 -13.36 15.38 10.45
N ARG A 94 -14.25 15.94 9.64
CA ARG A 94 -14.96 17.18 9.93
C ARG A 94 -16.28 16.91 10.64
N SER A 95 -17.08 16.01 10.07
CA SER A 95 -18.37 15.57 10.60
C SER A 95 -18.68 14.18 10.05
N CYS A 96 -19.54 13.44 10.73
CA CYS A 96 -20.06 12.16 10.25
C CYS A 96 -21.51 12.01 10.71
N ASN A 97 -22.37 11.51 9.84
CA ASN A 97 -23.72 11.05 10.17
C ASN A 97 -23.86 9.55 9.84
N ASP A 98 -25.09 9.03 9.84
CA ASP A 98 -25.39 7.60 9.59
C ASP A 98 -25.15 7.14 8.15
N ALA A 99 -24.94 8.06 7.20
CA ALA A 99 -24.79 7.75 5.78
C ALA A 99 -23.42 8.17 5.20
N SER A 100 -22.85 9.25 5.70
CA SER A 100 -21.73 9.95 5.09
C SER A 100 -20.74 10.53 6.10
N LEU A 101 -19.49 10.55 5.67
CA LEU A 101 -18.35 11.16 6.35
C LEU A 101 -17.87 12.37 5.54
N GLU A 102 -17.72 13.51 6.20
CA GLU A 102 -17.01 14.66 5.64
C GLU A 102 -15.53 14.58 6.04
N TRP A 103 -14.66 14.33 5.06
CA TRP A 103 -13.22 14.22 5.26
C TRP A 103 -12.49 15.49 4.80
N LEU A 104 -11.53 15.95 5.60
CA LEU A 104 -10.60 17.02 5.25
C LEU A 104 -9.22 16.41 5.01
N PRO A 105 -8.79 16.23 3.73
CA PRO A 105 -7.45 15.77 3.39
C PRO A 105 -6.36 16.66 3.99
N SER A 106 -5.21 16.07 4.30
CA SER A 106 -4.00 16.81 4.64
C SER A 106 -2.84 16.33 3.79
N TRP A 107 -1.91 17.21 3.46
CA TRP A 107 -0.71 16.89 2.70
C TRP A 107 0.52 17.28 3.51
N GLY A 108 1.52 16.38 3.54
CA GLY A 108 2.83 16.65 4.12
C GLY A 108 2.77 17.22 5.55
N ASN A 109 3.45 18.35 5.75
CA ASN A 109 3.58 19.07 7.03
C ASN A 109 2.37 19.96 7.40
N GLY A 110 1.21 19.76 6.76
CA GLY A 110 -0.04 20.44 7.12
C GLY A 110 -0.17 21.87 6.61
N LEU A 111 0.67 22.28 5.67
CA LEU A 111 0.47 23.50 4.89
C LEU A 111 -0.64 23.20 3.88
N GLY A 112 -1.86 23.66 4.18
CA GLY A 112 -3.03 23.43 3.33
C GLY A 112 -2.78 23.82 1.87
N THR A 113 -3.55 23.24 0.96
CA THR A 113 -3.41 23.51 -0.47
C THR A 113 -3.75 24.98 -0.82
N PRO A 114 -3.06 25.60 -1.79
CA PRO A 114 -3.45 26.89 -2.33
C PRO A 114 -4.89 26.83 -2.87
N GLY A 115 -5.82 27.51 -2.18
CA GLY A 115 -7.26 27.45 -2.47
C GLY A 115 -8.12 26.75 -1.41
N GLY A 116 -7.51 26.24 -0.34
CA GLY A 116 -8.19 25.54 0.75
C GLY A 116 -8.39 24.06 0.47
N ASP A 117 -8.28 23.24 1.51
CA ASP A 117 -8.43 21.79 1.36
C ASP A 117 -9.89 21.42 1.08
N PRO A 118 -10.18 20.65 0.02
CA PRO A 118 -11.54 20.29 -0.32
C PRO A 118 -12.14 19.39 0.76
N ILE A 119 -13.40 19.65 1.13
CA ILE A 119 -14.16 18.69 1.94
C ILE A 119 -14.64 17.57 1.01
N LEU A 120 -14.23 16.35 1.30
CA LEU A 120 -14.62 15.17 0.54
C LEU A 120 -15.79 14.47 1.25
N PRO A 121 -17.00 14.44 0.66
CA PRO A 121 -18.08 13.60 1.16
C PRO A 121 -17.83 12.15 0.75
N ILE A 122 -17.85 11.25 1.73
CA ILE A 122 -17.53 9.82 1.53
C ILE A 122 -18.67 8.99 2.09
N SER A 123 -19.16 8.04 1.32
CA SER A 123 -20.17 7.10 1.82
C SER A 123 -19.54 6.18 2.87
N LEU A 124 -20.22 5.96 4.02
CA LEU A 124 -19.71 5.04 5.04
C LEU A 124 -19.53 3.60 4.52
N GLY A 125 -20.29 3.19 3.51
CA GLY A 125 -20.11 1.89 2.84
C GLY A 125 -18.78 1.74 2.09
N GLN A 126 -18.04 2.84 1.86
CA GLN A 126 -16.69 2.85 1.27
C GLN A 126 -15.58 2.86 2.33
N VAL A 127 -15.90 3.22 3.57
CA VAL A 127 -14.94 3.37 4.66
C VAL A 127 -14.73 2.02 5.35
N ALA A 128 -13.47 1.63 5.52
CA ALA A 128 -13.07 0.45 6.27
C ALA A 128 -12.75 0.82 7.73
N VAL A 129 -11.88 1.81 7.92
CA VAL A 129 -11.42 2.26 9.25
C VAL A 129 -11.19 3.77 9.24
N ILE A 130 -11.57 4.45 10.31
CA ILE A 130 -11.23 5.84 10.58
C ILE A 130 -10.17 5.85 11.68
N TRP A 131 -8.96 6.29 11.39
CA TRP A 131 -7.88 6.43 12.37
C TRP A 131 -7.89 7.85 12.95
N MET A 132 -8.33 7.96 14.20
CA MET A 132 -8.51 9.22 14.94
C MET A 132 -7.25 9.69 15.66
N ASP A 133 -6.30 8.77 15.87
CA ASP A 133 -4.96 9.05 16.34
C ASP A 133 -3.94 8.15 15.62
N ARG A 134 -2.65 8.44 15.80
CA ARG A 134 -1.57 7.61 15.27
C ARG A 134 -1.76 6.17 15.76
N PRO A 135 -1.68 5.16 14.88
CA PRO A 135 -1.72 3.76 15.30
C PRO A 135 -0.54 3.46 16.24
N LEU A 136 -0.81 3.41 17.54
CA LEU A 136 0.18 3.02 18.54
C LEU A 136 0.46 1.52 18.38
N GLN A 137 1.71 1.17 18.03
CA GLN A 137 2.10 -0.21 17.71
C GLN A 137 1.58 -1.25 18.71
N ARG A 138 1.62 -0.96 20.01
CA ARG A 138 1.13 -1.91 21.05
C ARG A 138 -0.36 -2.20 20.95
N VAL A 139 -1.17 -1.18 20.68
CA VAL A 139 -2.63 -1.32 20.61
C VAL A 139 -3.02 -1.95 19.28
N THR A 140 -2.41 -1.50 18.19
CA THR A 140 -2.73 -1.98 16.85
C THR A 140 -2.20 -3.37 16.54
N GLN A 141 -1.22 -3.88 17.29
CA GLN A 141 -0.74 -5.27 17.20
C GLN A 141 -1.47 -6.23 18.14
N SER A 142 -2.44 -5.75 18.92
CA SER A 142 -3.27 -6.66 19.73
C SER A 142 -4.00 -7.66 18.84
N GLU A 143 -4.05 -8.91 19.27
CA GLU A 143 -4.72 -9.98 18.51
C GLU A 143 -6.20 -9.66 18.27
N SER A 144 -6.86 -9.04 19.26
CA SER A 144 -8.25 -8.60 19.17
C SER A 144 -8.46 -7.57 18.06
N TRP A 145 -7.61 -6.54 17.96
CA TRP A 145 -7.72 -5.56 16.88
C TRP A 145 -7.36 -6.15 15.51
N GLN A 146 -6.33 -6.99 15.44
CA GLN A 146 -5.98 -7.71 14.21
C GLN A 146 -7.15 -8.58 13.72
N ARG A 147 -7.88 -9.21 14.64
CA ARG A 147 -9.11 -9.94 14.34
C ARG A 147 -10.20 -9.02 13.79
N VAL A 148 -10.40 -7.84 14.40
CA VAL A 148 -11.36 -6.83 13.90
C VAL A 148 -11.03 -6.42 12.46
N LEU A 149 -9.76 -6.24 12.11
CA LEU A 149 -9.35 -5.84 10.76
C LEU A 149 -9.50 -6.95 9.71
N THR A 150 -9.36 -8.22 10.12
CA THR A 150 -9.28 -9.36 9.19
C THR A 150 -10.57 -10.16 9.06
N GLN A 151 -11.47 -10.07 10.04
CA GLN A 151 -12.72 -10.84 10.05
C GLN A 151 -13.94 -10.01 9.59
N PRO A 152 -14.93 -10.66 8.96
CA PRO A 152 -16.23 -10.05 8.74
C PRO A 152 -16.88 -9.64 10.07
N ARG A 153 -17.49 -8.45 10.08
CA ARG A 153 -18.20 -7.86 11.23
C ARG A 153 -19.54 -7.27 10.80
N ARG A 154 -20.56 -7.45 11.64
CA ARG A 154 -21.94 -6.95 11.47
C ARG A 154 -22.20 -5.63 12.18
N ARG A 155 -21.25 -5.17 12.98
CA ARG A 155 -21.32 -3.94 13.77
C ARG A 155 -20.03 -3.15 13.57
N ASP A 156 -20.12 -1.86 13.84
CA ASP A 156 -18.97 -0.99 13.94
C ASP A 156 -18.25 -1.26 15.26
N VAL A 157 -16.94 -1.10 15.27
CA VAL A 157 -16.09 -1.33 16.44
C VAL A 157 -15.23 -0.09 16.68
N VAL A 158 -15.34 0.48 17.87
CA VAL A 158 -14.52 1.59 18.33
C VAL A 158 -13.39 1.05 19.19
N LEU A 159 -12.15 1.33 18.79
CA LEU A 159 -10.94 1.06 19.57
C LEU A 159 -10.62 2.26 20.44
N LEU A 160 -10.55 2.05 21.75
CA LEU A 160 -10.23 3.07 22.73
C LEU A 160 -8.72 3.14 23.01
N ALA A 161 -8.26 4.27 23.55
CA ALA A 161 -6.85 4.52 23.88
C ALA A 161 -6.27 3.56 24.93
N ASN A 162 -7.12 2.97 25.77
CA ASN A 162 -6.74 1.94 26.74
C ASN A 162 -6.68 0.53 26.12
N GLY A 163 -7.06 0.35 24.86
CA GLY A 163 -7.10 -0.93 24.15
C GLY A 163 -8.45 -1.64 24.18
N ASP A 164 -9.45 -1.09 24.87
CA ASP A 164 -10.80 -1.67 24.89
C ASP A 164 -11.51 -1.50 23.55
N LEU A 165 -12.42 -2.42 23.27
CA LEU A 165 -13.27 -2.43 22.08
C LEU A 165 -14.72 -2.19 22.47
N VAL A 166 -15.38 -1.23 21.81
CA VAL A 166 -16.81 -0.95 21.98
C VAL A 166 -17.53 -1.22 20.67
N GLU A 167 -18.46 -2.18 20.67
CA GLU A 167 -19.26 -2.52 19.48
C GLU A 167 -20.58 -1.76 19.44
N GLY A 168 -21.00 -1.30 18.26
CA GLY A 168 -22.27 -0.59 18.06
C GLY A 168 -22.53 -0.26 16.59
N THR A 169 -23.47 0.64 16.34
CA THR A 169 -23.64 1.29 15.03
C THR A 169 -23.27 2.76 15.17
N LEU A 170 -22.34 3.23 14.33
CA LEU A 170 -21.92 4.62 14.28
C LEU A 170 -23.09 5.48 13.83
N GLU A 171 -23.49 6.40 14.71
CA GLU A 171 -24.58 7.33 14.44
C GLU A 171 -24.05 8.70 14.03
N ALA A 172 -23.03 9.21 14.74
CA ALA A 172 -22.40 10.47 14.43
C ALA A 172 -20.97 10.58 14.97
N ILE A 173 -20.18 11.44 14.30
CA ILE A 173 -18.94 12.01 14.82
C ILE A 173 -19.13 13.52 14.76
N ASP A 174 -19.38 14.12 15.92
CA ASP A 174 -19.62 15.55 16.03
C ASP A 174 -18.33 16.26 16.49
N PRO A 175 -17.94 17.37 15.86
CA PRO A 175 -16.86 18.21 16.38
C PRO A 175 -17.30 19.02 17.60
N GLU A 176 -18.61 19.18 17.81
CA GLU A 176 -19.18 19.99 18.89
C GLU A 176 -20.52 19.38 19.38
N PRO A 177 -20.53 18.72 20.57
CA PRO A 177 -19.37 18.39 21.41
C PRO A 177 -18.46 17.37 20.72
N LEU A 178 -17.18 17.36 21.10
CA LEU A 178 -16.12 16.48 20.59
C LEU A 178 -16.34 15.02 21.02
N GLU A 179 -17.32 14.34 20.42
CA GLU A 179 -17.76 13.00 20.78
C GLU A 179 -18.10 12.10 19.58
N VAL A 180 -17.92 10.80 19.78
CA VAL A 180 -18.41 9.74 18.89
C VAL A 180 -19.68 9.15 19.52
N ARG A 181 -20.76 9.08 18.74
CA ARG A 181 -22.02 8.46 19.17
C ARG A 181 -22.18 7.08 18.54
N LEU A 182 -22.30 6.08 19.40
CA LEU A 182 -22.60 4.70 19.01
C LEU A 182 -23.97 4.30 19.52
N ARG A 183 -24.80 3.77 18.63
CA ARG A 183 -26.02 3.05 19.00
C ARG A 183 -25.64 1.62 19.40
N THR A 184 -25.77 1.31 20.68
CA THR A 184 -25.49 -0.01 21.25
C THR A 184 -26.82 -0.71 21.54
N SER A 185 -27.00 -1.94 21.04
CA SER A 185 -28.16 -2.77 21.38
C SER A 185 -27.78 -3.78 22.46
N GLY A 186 -28.46 -3.77 23.60
CA GLY A 186 -28.55 -4.94 24.49
C GLY A 186 -29.58 -5.92 23.95
N GLU A 187 -29.44 -7.22 24.21
CA GLU A 187 -30.42 -8.23 23.77
C GLU A 187 -31.81 -8.02 24.39
N GLU A 188 -31.89 -7.31 25.53
CA GLU A 188 -33.14 -7.10 26.29
C GLU A 188 -33.42 -5.62 26.64
N GLU A 189 -32.54 -4.68 26.24
CA GLU A 189 -32.68 -3.25 26.59
C GLU A 189 -33.04 -2.36 25.41
N PRO A 190 -33.80 -1.25 25.64
CA PRO A 190 -34.04 -0.24 24.62
C PRO A 190 -32.72 0.30 24.07
N MET A 191 -32.71 0.65 22.78
CA MET A 191 -31.51 1.19 22.11
C MET A 191 -30.89 2.32 22.92
N LYS A 192 -29.64 2.12 23.35
CA LYS A 192 -28.87 3.10 24.13
C LYS A 192 -27.87 3.80 23.22
N ILE A 193 -27.83 5.13 23.30
CA ILE A 193 -26.78 5.92 22.66
C ILE A 193 -25.62 6.04 23.65
N THR A 194 -24.49 5.44 23.28
CA THR A 194 -23.24 5.55 24.02
C THR A 194 -22.43 6.71 23.43
N LYS A 195 -22.11 7.69 24.27
CA LYS A 195 -21.29 8.86 23.91
C LYS A 195 -19.86 8.64 24.40
N ILE A 196 -18.91 8.67 23.47
CA ILE A 196 -17.49 8.43 23.76
C ILE A 196 -16.72 9.72 23.45
N PRO A 197 -15.99 10.31 24.41
CA PRO A 197 -15.14 11.48 24.12
C PRO A 197 -14.14 11.18 23.00
N MET A 198 -14.05 12.04 22.00
CA MET A 198 -13.23 11.78 20.79
C MET A 198 -11.74 11.56 21.13
N LEU A 199 -11.23 12.18 22.19
CA LEU A 199 -9.86 12.01 22.68
C LEU A 199 -9.56 10.59 23.21
N GLN A 200 -10.59 9.80 23.52
CA GLN A 200 -10.42 8.42 23.95
C GLN A 200 -10.45 7.43 22.77
N VAL A 201 -10.83 7.89 21.57
CA VAL A 201 -10.98 7.03 20.39
C VAL A 201 -9.69 7.02 19.59
N VAL A 202 -9.14 5.83 19.36
CA VAL A 202 -7.97 5.61 18.49
C VAL A 202 -8.42 5.31 17.07
N ALA A 203 -9.39 4.42 16.91
CA ALA A 203 -9.89 4.01 15.60
C ALA A 203 -11.36 3.60 15.64
N ILE A 204 -12.01 3.68 14.48
CA ILE A 204 -13.39 3.21 14.27
C ILE A 204 -13.40 2.31 13.04
N ALA A 205 -13.63 1.01 13.23
CA ALA A 205 -13.71 0.04 12.16
C ALA A 205 -15.18 -0.23 11.79
N LEU A 206 -15.58 0.06 10.54
CA LEU A 206 -17.00 0.03 10.15
C LEU A 206 -17.49 -1.34 9.67
N ASN A 207 -18.76 -1.64 9.90
CA ASN A 207 -19.49 -2.84 9.53
C ASN A 207 -19.16 -3.30 8.10
N THR A 208 -18.71 -4.55 7.95
CA THR A 208 -18.30 -5.10 6.65
C THR A 208 -19.48 -5.53 5.77
N GLU A 209 -20.68 -5.71 6.31
CA GLU A 209 -21.87 -6.07 5.52
C GLU A 209 -22.44 -4.87 4.74
N LEU A 210 -22.16 -3.63 5.16
CA LEU A 210 -22.56 -2.41 4.45
C LEU A 210 -21.64 -2.08 3.26
N THR A 211 -20.67 -2.96 2.99
CA THR A 211 -19.63 -2.76 1.99
C THR A 211 -20.18 -2.81 0.56
N ARG A 212 -19.73 -1.85 -0.26
CA ARG A 212 -19.77 -1.98 -1.73
C ARG A 212 -18.38 -1.75 -2.31
N ILE A 213 -17.55 -2.79 -2.37
CA ILE A 213 -16.30 -2.72 -3.15
C ILE A 213 -16.68 -2.93 -4.61
N ARG A 214 -16.63 -1.85 -5.40
CA ARG A 214 -16.69 -1.97 -6.86
C ARG A 214 -15.26 -2.02 -7.38
N LYS A 215 -14.83 -3.16 -7.93
CA LYS A 215 -13.60 -3.20 -8.72
C LYS A 215 -13.81 -2.30 -9.95
N PRO A 216 -12.93 -1.30 -10.19
CA PRO A 216 -13.05 -0.47 -11.38
C PRO A 216 -12.90 -1.37 -12.62
N LEU A 217 -13.79 -1.18 -13.60
CA LEU A 217 -13.74 -1.90 -14.89
C LEU A 217 -12.83 -1.21 -15.91
N THR A 218 -12.48 0.05 -15.63
CA THR A 218 -11.65 0.88 -16.48
C THR A 218 -10.30 1.10 -15.81
N LYS A 219 -9.33 1.53 -16.62
CA LYS A 219 -8.04 2.01 -16.15
C LYS A 219 -8.24 3.00 -15.00
N THR A 220 -7.46 2.83 -13.95
CA THR A 220 -7.38 3.75 -12.81
C THR A 220 -5.91 3.96 -12.44
N PHE A 221 -5.66 4.99 -11.63
CA PHE A 221 -4.33 5.40 -11.24
C PHE A 221 -4.24 5.40 -9.72
N GLN A 222 -3.33 4.61 -9.15
CA GLN A 222 -3.05 4.65 -7.73
C GLN A 222 -1.85 5.57 -7.49
N LEU A 223 -2.06 6.58 -6.65
CA LEU A 223 -1.09 7.62 -6.31
C LEU A 223 -0.61 7.36 -4.89
N VAL A 224 0.71 7.20 -4.71
CA VAL A 224 1.34 7.03 -3.39
C VAL A 224 2.12 8.29 -3.05
N CYS A 225 1.83 8.88 -1.90
CA CYS A 225 2.41 10.13 -1.41
C CYS A 225 3.44 9.86 -0.31
N GLN A 226 4.37 10.81 -0.07
CA GLN A 226 5.46 10.68 0.91
C GLN A 226 4.98 10.45 2.35
N ASP A 227 3.79 10.94 2.69
CA ASP A 227 3.16 10.79 4.00
C ASP A 227 2.48 9.43 4.21
N GLY A 228 2.60 8.49 3.27
CA GLY A 228 1.94 7.18 3.33
C GLY A 228 0.54 7.16 2.69
N GLY A 229 0.07 8.32 2.21
CA GLY A 229 -1.22 8.46 1.56
C GLY A 229 -1.29 7.68 0.25
N ILE A 230 -2.39 6.97 0.05
CA ILE A 230 -2.71 6.21 -1.15
C ILE A 230 -4.07 6.62 -1.67
N TRP A 231 -4.10 7.06 -2.91
CA TRP A 231 -5.30 7.60 -3.55
C TRP A 231 -5.53 6.93 -4.89
N THR A 232 -6.69 6.29 -5.08
CA THR A 232 -7.08 5.75 -6.37
C THR A 232 -7.93 6.75 -7.14
N ALA A 233 -7.44 7.17 -8.30
CA ALA A 233 -8.05 8.14 -9.20
C ALA A 233 -8.51 7.50 -10.51
N ARG A 234 -9.62 7.98 -11.06
CA ARG A 234 -10.10 7.62 -12.41
C ARG A 234 -9.51 8.48 -13.51
N ARG A 235 -9.07 9.69 -13.15
CA ARG A 235 -8.47 10.66 -14.06
C ARG A 235 -7.41 11.46 -13.30
N ILE A 236 -6.30 11.73 -13.95
CA ILE A 236 -5.18 12.50 -13.39
C ILE A 236 -4.64 13.47 -14.44
N GLU A 237 -4.17 14.62 -14.01
CA GLU A 237 -3.58 15.63 -14.88
C GLU A 237 -2.57 16.43 -14.08
N GLY A 238 -1.40 16.72 -14.64
CA GLY A 238 -0.44 17.56 -13.94
C GLY A 238 0.61 18.17 -14.85
N ASP A 239 1.28 19.18 -14.30
CA ASP A 239 2.12 20.15 -15.03
C ASP A 239 3.56 20.23 -14.48
N GLY A 240 3.95 19.24 -13.66
CA GLY A 240 5.26 19.24 -13.00
C GLY A 240 5.31 19.99 -11.68
N THR A 241 4.26 20.77 -11.33
CA THR A 241 4.16 21.49 -10.06
C THR A 241 3.03 20.94 -9.19
N GLU A 242 1.87 20.66 -9.80
CA GLU A 242 0.70 20.11 -9.13
C GLU A 242 0.12 18.94 -9.95
N LEU A 243 -0.36 17.92 -9.24
CA LEU A 243 -1.17 16.85 -9.79
C LEU A 243 -2.63 17.06 -9.36
N ARG A 244 -3.52 17.17 -10.32
CA ARG A 244 -4.97 17.17 -10.13
C ARG A 244 -5.49 15.77 -10.36
N ALA A 245 -6.28 15.26 -9.43
CA ALA A 245 -6.85 13.92 -9.53
C ALA A 245 -8.35 13.93 -9.26
N GLU A 246 -9.09 13.18 -10.06
CA GLU A 246 -10.49 12.85 -9.80
C GLU A 246 -10.57 11.44 -9.23
N LEU A 247 -11.02 11.34 -7.98
CA LEU A 247 -10.96 10.10 -7.21
C LEU A 247 -12.01 9.09 -7.68
N LEU A 248 -11.71 7.79 -7.50
CA LEU A 248 -12.62 6.70 -7.84
C LEU A 248 -13.93 6.76 -7.03
N THR A 249 -13.84 7.21 -5.78
CA THR A 249 -14.99 7.44 -4.88
C THR A 249 -15.80 8.68 -5.23
N GLY A 250 -15.31 9.51 -6.16
CA GLY A 250 -15.82 10.85 -6.41
C GLY A 250 -15.03 11.92 -5.65
N GLY A 251 -15.17 13.17 -6.06
CA GLY A 251 -14.37 14.27 -5.54
C GLY A 251 -13.10 14.52 -6.34
N LYS A 252 -12.50 15.69 -6.10
CA LYS A 252 -11.30 16.16 -6.78
C LYS A 252 -10.30 16.62 -5.74
N ILE A 253 -9.04 16.27 -5.93
CA ILE A 253 -7.93 16.65 -5.07
C ILE A 253 -6.80 17.27 -5.89
N ARG A 254 -5.93 17.98 -5.19
CA ARG A 254 -4.68 18.55 -5.70
C ARG A 254 -3.55 18.05 -4.82
N ILE A 255 -2.56 17.43 -5.43
CA ILE A 255 -1.38 16.87 -4.75
C ILE A 255 -0.17 17.67 -5.25
N PRO A 256 0.63 18.29 -4.36
CA PRO A 256 1.89 18.89 -4.77
C PRO A 256 2.77 17.84 -5.45
N TRP A 257 3.37 18.16 -6.58
CA TRP A 257 4.10 17.18 -7.39
C TRP A 257 5.24 16.49 -6.63
N GLY A 258 5.91 17.24 -5.74
CA GLY A 258 6.96 16.75 -4.87
C GLY A 258 6.50 15.69 -3.86
N GLU A 259 5.22 15.67 -3.48
CA GLU A 259 4.66 14.69 -2.53
C GLU A 259 4.44 13.33 -3.18
N LEU A 260 4.34 13.23 -4.51
CA LEU A 260 4.14 11.97 -5.19
C LEU A 260 5.44 11.14 -5.18
N VAL A 261 5.34 9.89 -4.70
CA VAL A 261 6.43 8.91 -4.65
C VAL A 261 6.26 7.84 -5.72
N ALA A 262 5.03 7.39 -5.92
CA ALA A 262 4.71 6.43 -6.97
C ALA A 262 3.36 6.72 -7.62
N LEU A 263 3.28 6.41 -8.90
CA LEU A 263 2.04 6.36 -9.68
C LEU A 263 1.97 4.99 -10.31
N ARG A 264 0.89 4.24 -10.06
CA ARG A 264 0.65 2.92 -10.65
C ARG A 264 -0.59 2.97 -11.52
N VAL A 265 -0.53 2.32 -12.68
CA VAL A 265 -1.68 2.13 -13.56
C VAL A 265 -2.30 0.79 -13.22
N LEU A 266 -3.53 0.82 -12.72
CA LEU A 266 -4.34 -0.36 -12.42
C LEU A 266 -5.30 -0.62 -13.57
N GLN A 267 -5.66 -1.88 -13.79
CA GLN A 267 -6.54 -2.32 -14.90
C GLN A 267 -6.01 -1.90 -16.29
N GLY A 268 -4.68 -1.91 -16.46
CA GLY A 268 -3.98 -1.67 -17.72
C GLY A 268 -3.43 -2.96 -18.36
N ASP A 269 -2.26 -2.86 -18.99
CA ASP A 269 -1.59 -4.00 -19.62
C ASP A 269 -0.84 -4.90 -18.64
N ALA A 270 -0.77 -4.51 -17.37
CA ALA A 270 -0.24 -5.33 -16.29
C ALA A 270 -1.35 -5.84 -15.37
N THR A 271 -1.28 -7.13 -15.04
CA THR A 271 -2.12 -7.77 -14.03
C THR A 271 -1.24 -8.17 -12.85
N TYR A 272 -1.55 -7.67 -11.66
CA TYR A 272 -0.81 -8.04 -10.45
C TYR A 272 -1.04 -9.52 -10.09
N CYS A 273 0.01 -10.18 -9.60
CA CYS A 273 -0.02 -11.60 -9.24
C CYS A 273 -0.95 -11.89 -8.04
N GLU A 274 -1.29 -10.89 -7.23
CA GLU A 274 -2.32 -11.02 -6.19
C GLU A 274 -3.74 -11.23 -6.76
N ASP A 275 -4.00 -10.69 -7.95
CA ASP A 275 -5.25 -10.86 -8.68
C ASP A 275 -5.26 -12.15 -9.52
N VAL A 276 -4.11 -12.83 -9.64
CA VAL A 276 -3.95 -14.09 -10.38
C VAL A 276 -3.65 -15.22 -9.41
N ARG A 277 -4.68 -16.01 -9.08
CA ARG A 277 -4.48 -17.18 -8.22
C ARG A 277 -3.51 -18.18 -8.91
N PRO A 278 -2.44 -18.64 -8.23
CA PRO A 278 -1.63 -19.73 -8.73
C PRO A 278 -2.49 -20.97 -9.04
N THR A 279 -2.21 -21.67 -10.14
CA THR A 279 -2.87 -22.95 -10.46
C THR A 279 -2.47 -24.04 -9.49
N ARG A 280 -1.27 -23.94 -8.91
CA ARG A 280 -0.75 -24.89 -7.93
C ARG A 280 0.13 -24.17 -6.91
N VAL A 281 -0.08 -24.52 -5.65
CA VAL A 281 0.78 -24.13 -4.51
C VAL A 281 1.20 -25.43 -3.85
N GLU A 282 2.48 -25.74 -3.88
CA GLU A 282 3.05 -26.95 -3.27
C GLU A 282 4.02 -26.51 -2.16
N ALA A 283 3.92 -27.14 -0.99
CA ALA A 283 4.88 -26.92 0.07
C ALA A 283 5.65 -28.20 0.38
N THR A 284 6.89 -28.02 0.83
CA THR A 284 7.72 -29.14 1.27
C THR A 284 7.11 -29.74 2.54
N PRO A 285 6.98 -31.08 2.64
CA PRO A 285 6.46 -31.75 3.83
C PRO A 285 7.16 -31.28 5.11
N PHE A 286 6.41 -31.21 6.22
CA PHE A 286 6.87 -30.71 7.54
C PHE A 286 7.18 -29.21 7.61
N GLN A 287 7.01 -28.46 6.51
CA GLN A 287 6.98 -26.99 6.48
C GLN A 287 5.56 -26.46 6.22
N GLU A 288 4.54 -27.26 6.56
CA GLU A 288 3.12 -26.91 6.51
C GLU A 288 2.74 -25.92 7.63
N PHE A 289 3.39 -24.76 7.63
CA PHE A 289 2.92 -23.62 8.42
C PHE A 289 1.78 -22.93 7.67
N ALA A 290 0.84 -22.35 8.42
CA ALA A 290 -0.13 -21.43 7.86
C ALA A 290 0.59 -20.29 7.11
N GLY A 291 0.10 -19.89 5.92
CA GLY A 291 0.69 -18.77 5.16
C GLY A 291 1.78 -19.14 4.15
N GLN A 292 1.67 -20.28 3.47
CA GLN A 292 2.60 -20.69 2.41
C GLN A 292 2.64 -19.68 1.24
N TRP A 293 1.47 -19.15 0.88
CA TRP A 293 1.30 -18.07 -0.08
C TRP A 293 0.19 -17.15 0.42
N VAL A 294 0.47 -15.86 0.51
CA VAL A 294 -0.50 -14.85 0.95
C VAL A 294 -0.48 -13.71 -0.04
N ALA A 295 -1.52 -13.63 -0.87
CA ALA A 295 -1.76 -12.47 -1.71
C ALA A 295 -1.98 -11.22 -0.83
N MET A 296 -1.44 -10.09 -1.27
CA MET A 296 -1.82 -8.83 -0.65
C MET A 296 -3.27 -8.53 -0.96
N THR A 297 -3.97 -8.03 0.04
CA THR A 297 -5.34 -7.55 -0.09
C THR A 297 -5.35 -6.07 0.26
N PRO A 298 -6.33 -5.30 -0.23
CA PRO A 298 -6.38 -3.87 0.04
C PRO A 298 -6.40 -3.50 1.53
N ASN A 299 -6.82 -4.42 2.42
CA ASN A 299 -6.85 -4.20 3.86
C ASN A 299 -5.89 -5.13 4.62
N SER A 300 -4.85 -5.64 3.95
CA SER A 300 -3.83 -6.44 4.63
C SER A 300 -3.21 -5.60 5.77
N PRO A 301 -3.16 -6.12 7.01
CA PRO A 301 -2.79 -5.33 8.19
C PRO A 301 -1.32 -4.91 8.21
N THR A 302 -0.49 -5.67 7.48
CA THR A 302 0.94 -5.39 7.33
C THR A 302 1.21 -5.29 5.83
N PRO A 303 1.81 -4.20 5.33
CA PRO A 303 2.26 -4.11 3.93
C PRO A 303 3.44 -5.05 3.66
N LEU A 304 3.89 -5.15 2.40
CA LEU A 304 5.14 -5.85 2.07
C LEU A 304 6.31 -4.92 2.38
N ALA A 305 7.12 -5.26 3.38
CA ALA A 305 8.33 -4.53 3.71
C ALA A 305 9.55 -5.16 3.01
N LEU A 306 10.24 -4.37 2.19
CA LEU A 306 11.43 -4.81 1.44
C LEU A 306 12.57 -3.82 1.66
N ARG A 307 13.73 -4.31 2.10
CA ARG A 307 14.92 -3.47 2.25
C ARG A 307 15.47 -3.07 0.88
N ARG A 308 15.96 -1.84 0.76
CA ARG A 308 16.62 -1.29 -0.41
C ARG A 308 18.13 -1.47 -0.33
N SER A 309 18.84 -1.23 -1.44
CA SER A 309 20.31 -1.21 -1.46
C SER A 309 20.92 -0.13 -0.57
N ASP A 310 20.22 0.99 -0.39
CA ASP A 310 20.58 2.10 0.51
C ASP A 310 20.19 1.88 1.98
N GLN A 311 19.79 0.65 2.34
CA GLN A 311 19.34 0.23 3.68
C GLN A 311 18.03 0.85 4.19
N GLN A 312 17.33 1.64 3.37
CA GLN A 312 15.98 2.06 3.71
C GLN A 312 14.97 0.94 3.39
N THR A 313 13.74 1.04 3.87
CA THR A 313 12.70 0.02 3.67
C THR A 313 11.57 0.59 2.84
N ASP A 314 11.23 -0.09 1.74
CA ASP A 314 10.00 0.17 0.98
C ASP A 314 8.84 -0.62 1.57
N PHE A 315 7.69 0.04 1.69
CA PHE A 315 6.43 -0.59 2.01
C PHE A 315 5.55 -0.61 0.77
N LEU A 316 5.22 -1.81 0.29
CA LEU A 316 4.50 -2.01 -0.96
C LEU A 316 3.12 -2.62 -0.68
N GLU A 317 2.10 -2.08 -1.33
CA GLU A 317 0.72 -2.56 -1.18
C GLU A 317 0.38 -3.72 -2.10
N HIS A 318 1.06 -3.80 -3.24
CA HIS A 318 0.81 -4.82 -4.25
C HIS A 318 1.88 -5.90 -4.23
N GLY A 319 1.46 -7.14 -4.43
CA GLY A 319 2.33 -8.30 -4.50
C GLY A 319 1.82 -9.48 -3.68
N PHE A 320 2.74 -10.34 -3.26
CA PHE A 320 2.41 -11.45 -2.38
C PHE A 320 3.59 -11.84 -1.50
N ARG A 321 3.30 -12.63 -0.46
CA ARG A 321 4.27 -13.28 0.41
C ARG A 321 4.35 -14.75 0.09
N ALA A 322 5.55 -15.31 0.17
CA ALA A 322 5.75 -16.75 0.10
C ALA A 322 6.77 -17.21 1.14
N SER A 323 6.41 -18.26 1.87
CA SER A 323 7.29 -18.90 2.84
C SER A 323 8.37 -19.73 2.14
N VAL A 324 9.51 -19.93 2.79
CA VAL A 324 10.52 -20.91 2.34
C VAL A 324 9.91 -22.32 2.27
N GLY A 325 10.28 -23.07 1.22
CA GLY A 325 9.78 -24.42 0.94
C GLY A 325 8.60 -24.46 -0.02
N VAL A 326 8.16 -23.32 -0.56
CA VAL A 326 6.96 -23.20 -1.39
C VAL A 326 7.29 -23.12 -2.87
N THR A 327 6.52 -23.84 -3.68
CA THR A 327 6.48 -23.76 -5.14
C THR A 327 5.13 -23.23 -5.60
N LEU A 328 5.16 -22.13 -6.36
CA LEU A 328 3.99 -21.48 -6.94
C LEU A 328 4.03 -21.67 -8.46
N ARG A 329 2.89 -22.00 -9.06
CA ARG A 329 2.73 -22.07 -10.52
C ARG A 329 1.65 -21.11 -10.97
N PHE A 330 2.00 -20.20 -11.88
CA PHE A 330 1.07 -19.24 -12.45
C PHE A 330 0.80 -19.58 -13.92
N PRO A 331 -0.48 -19.62 -14.34
CA PRO A 331 -0.83 -19.82 -15.73
C PRO A 331 -0.56 -18.52 -16.52
N LEU A 332 0.31 -18.60 -17.53
CA LEU A 332 0.58 -17.48 -18.42
C LEU A 332 -0.33 -17.50 -19.65
N ASN A 333 -0.72 -18.70 -20.10
CA ASN A 333 -1.60 -18.92 -21.26
C ASN A 333 -1.16 -18.16 -22.53
N ARG A 334 0.14 -17.88 -22.68
CA ARG A 334 0.72 -17.08 -23.77
C ARG A 334 0.16 -15.65 -23.86
N ARG A 335 -0.42 -15.13 -22.78
CA ARG A 335 -1.00 -13.77 -22.72
C ARG A 335 -0.06 -12.73 -22.13
N SER A 336 1.06 -13.17 -21.56
CA SER A 336 2.04 -12.29 -20.93
C SER A 336 3.32 -12.30 -21.75
N SER A 337 3.88 -11.12 -21.98
CA SER A 337 5.21 -10.94 -22.55
C SER A 337 6.31 -11.01 -21.48
N ARG A 338 6.00 -10.69 -20.22
CA ARG A 338 6.97 -10.75 -19.12
C ARG A 338 6.35 -10.85 -17.73
N PHE A 339 7.17 -11.30 -16.79
CA PHE A 339 6.96 -11.18 -15.34
C PHE A 339 7.88 -10.10 -14.78
N GLU A 340 7.36 -9.26 -13.89
CA GLU A 340 8.12 -8.25 -13.16
C GLU A 340 7.78 -8.32 -11.67
N ALA A 341 8.79 -8.19 -10.81
CA ALA A 341 8.59 -8.05 -9.36
C ALA A 341 9.84 -7.43 -8.71
N ARG A 342 9.65 -6.80 -7.55
CA ARG A 342 10.72 -6.52 -6.61
C ARG A 342 10.78 -7.63 -5.58
N ILE A 343 11.89 -8.36 -5.51
CA ILE A 343 11.99 -9.60 -4.74
C ILE A 343 13.07 -9.45 -3.67
N GLY A 344 12.73 -9.82 -2.44
CA GLY A 344 13.68 -9.85 -1.33
C GLY A 344 13.12 -10.54 -0.09
N VAL A 345 14.00 -10.82 0.87
CA VAL A 345 13.60 -11.32 2.18
C VAL A 345 12.85 -10.22 2.92
N ALA A 346 11.75 -10.57 3.58
CA ALA A 346 10.91 -9.63 4.31
C ALA A 346 11.71 -8.85 5.38
N ASP A 347 11.55 -7.51 5.37
CA ASP A 347 12.20 -6.58 6.30
C ASP A 347 11.18 -5.95 7.26
N ASP A 348 10.54 -6.79 8.07
CA ASP A 348 9.49 -6.39 9.02
C ASP A 348 10.02 -6.17 10.46
N GLY A 349 11.34 -6.15 10.63
CA GLY A 349 12.00 -5.98 11.92
C GLY A 349 12.11 -7.25 12.77
N LEU A 350 11.65 -8.41 12.30
CA LEU A 350 11.77 -9.67 13.06
C LEU A 350 13.23 -10.19 13.06
N PRO A 351 13.84 -10.46 14.23
CA PRO A 351 15.24 -10.90 14.32
C PRO A 351 15.57 -12.17 13.54
N VAL A 352 14.60 -13.11 13.45
CA VAL A 352 14.75 -14.39 12.74
C VAL A 352 15.02 -14.15 11.25
N ARG A 353 14.36 -13.14 10.65
CA ARG A 353 14.45 -12.84 9.22
C ARG A 353 15.77 -12.15 8.85
N ASN A 354 16.36 -11.39 9.77
CA ASN A 354 17.65 -10.72 9.56
C ASN A 354 18.83 -11.67 9.32
N ARG A 355 18.70 -12.96 9.69
CA ARG A 355 19.71 -14.00 9.46
C ARG A 355 19.33 -15.00 8.38
N ALA A 356 18.16 -14.84 7.77
CA ALA A 356 17.67 -15.77 6.77
C ALA A 356 18.51 -15.70 5.48
N ASP A 357 18.79 -16.88 4.94
CA ASP A 357 19.41 -17.08 3.63
C ASP A 357 18.42 -17.87 2.76
N VAL A 358 17.93 -17.26 1.69
CA VAL A 358 16.88 -17.82 0.84
C VAL A 358 17.34 -17.82 -0.60
N ARG A 359 17.00 -18.89 -1.34
CA ARG A 359 17.15 -18.95 -2.78
C ARG A 359 15.78 -18.85 -3.44
N VAL A 360 15.61 -17.93 -4.38
CA VAL A 360 14.40 -17.85 -5.19
C VAL A 360 14.74 -18.35 -6.59
N GLU A 361 14.02 -19.36 -7.08
CA GLU A 361 14.13 -19.82 -8.47
C GLU A 361 12.93 -19.34 -9.27
N ILE A 362 13.17 -18.83 -10.47
CA ILE A 362 12.14 -18.44 -11.43
C ILE A 362 12.34 -19.28 -12.69
N LEU A 363 11.35 -20.11 -13.00
CA LEU A 363 11.35 -20.97 -14.17
C LEU A 363 10.22 -20.59 -15.13
N VAL A 364 10.53 -20.52 -16.42
CA VAL A 364 9.56 -20.28 -17.49
C VAL A 364 9.48 -21.53 -18.34
N ASP A 365 8.31 -22.18 -18.38
CA ASP A 365 8.13 -23.51 -19.00
C ASP A 365 9.24 -24.51 -18.58
N GLN A 366 9.55 -24.55 -17.27
CA GLN A 366 10.60 -25.37 -16.64
C GLN A 366 12.05 -25.02 -17.00
N GLN A 367 12.29 -23.97 -17.80
CA GLN A 367 13.65 -23.46 -18.04
C GLN A 367 14.05 -22.47 -16.95
N ASP A 368 15.23 -22.63 -16.37
CA ASP A 368 15.76 -21.70 -15.37
C ASP A 368 16.01 -20.32 -16.00
N ARG A 369 15.33 -19.30 -15.44
CA ARG A 369 15.48 -17.88 -15.78
C ARG A 369 15.85 -17.05 -14.55
N THR A 370 16.36 -17.71 -13.51
CA THR A 370 16.68 -17.09 -12.22
C THR A 370 17.85 -16.11 -12.37
N PRO A 371 17.67 -14.81 -12.03
CA PRO A 371 18.77 -13.87 -11.90
C PRO A 371 19.76 -14.33 -10.84
N GLU A 372 21.06 -14.04 -11.03
CA GLU A 372 22.11 -14.49 -10.10
C GLU A 372 21.91 -13.93 -8.68
N SER A 373 21.43 -12.70 -8.58
CA SER A 373 21.07 -12.03 -7.32
C SER A 373 20.04 -12.80 -6.48
N LEU A 374 19.14 -13.54 -7.11
CA LEU A 374 18.13 -14.33 -6.41
C LEU A 374 18.65 -15.67 -5.87
N ARG A 375 19.87 -16.08 -6.26
CA ARG A 375 20.45 -17.36 -5.83
C ARG A 375 20.87 -17.34 -4.36
N ASN A 376 21.04 -16.16 -3.76
CA ASN A 376 21.38 -15.93 -2.35
C ASN A 376 20.77 -14.61 -1.86
N CYS A 377 19.48 -14.64 -1.56
CA CYS A 377 18.73 -13.51 -1.02
C CYS A 377 18.91 -13.43 0.51
N ARG A 378 19.28 -12.24 0.99
CA ARG A 378 19.32 -11.91 2.42
C ARG A 378 18.69 -10.55 2.64
N VAL A 379 18.27 -10.26 3.88
CA VAL A 379 17.77 -8.91 4.19
C VAL A 379 18.88 -7.87 3.97
N ALA A 380 20.13 -8.19 4.31
CA ALA A 380 21.29 -7.29 4.18
C ALA A 380 21.65 -6.95 2.72
N THR A 381 21.35 -7.83 1.76
CA THR A 381 21.61 -7.57 0.34
C THR A 381 20.58 -6.64 -0.29
N GLY A 382 19.45 -6.41 0.40
CA GLY A 382 18.32 -5.67 -0.15
C GLY A 382 17.53 -6.47 -1.18
N ALA A 383 16.44 -5.87 -1.62
CA ALA A 383 15.51 -6.39 -2.61
C ALA A 383 15.82 -5.83 -3.99
N GLU A 384 15.67 -6.67 -5.01
CA GLU A 384 16.04 -6.36 -6.39
C GLU A 384 14.84 -6.37 -7.33
N TRP A 385 14.87 -5.51 -8.34
CA TRP A 385 13.94 -5.55 -9.45
C TRP A 385 14.30 -6.66 -10.42
N VAL A 386 13.36 -7.58 -10.62
CA VAL A 386 13.49 -8.74 -11.49
C VAL A 386 12.52 -8.61 -12.64
N ARG A 387 13.03 -8.83 -13.86
CA ARG A 387 12.25 -8.86 -15.10
C ARG A 387 12.62 -10.11 -15.87
N VAL A 388 11.63 -10.94 -16.15
CA VAL A 388 11.79 -12.22 -16.85
C VAL A 388 10.89 -12.23 -18.07
N ASP A 389 11.45 -12.51 -19.24
CA ASP A 389 10.69 -12.70 -20.48
C ASP A 389 9.83 -13.96 -20.37
N THR A 390 8.54 -13.80 -20.62
CA THR A 390 7.55 -14.89 -20.61
C THR A 390 6.79 -15.00 -21.92
N THR A 391 7.29 -14.36 -22.98
CA THR A 391 6.69 -14.36 -24.31
C THR A 391 6.45 -15.78 -24.80
N ASN A 392 5.22 -16.07 -25.24
CA ASN A 392 4.77 -17.38 -25.71
C ASN A 392 4.83 -18.52 -24.67
N ALA A 393 5.17 -18.24 -23.42
CA ALA A 393 5.24 -19.26 -22.37
C ALA A 393 3.85 -19.64 -21.85
N ARG A 394 3.74 -20.86 -21.31
CA ARG A 394 2.50 -21.40 -20.77
C ARG A 394 2.43 -21.26 -19.26
N GLU A 395 3.56 -21.42 -18.58
CA GLU A 395 3.63 -21.48 -17.13
C GLU A 395 4.86 -20.70 -16.60
N LEU A 396 4.62 -19.94 -15.53
CA LEU A 396 5.66 -19.37 -14.67
C LEU A 396 5.69 -20.16 -13.37
N THR A 397 6.84 -20.73 -13.01
CA THR A 397 7.05 -21.38 -11.73
C THR A 397 7.99 -20.55 -10.87
N ILE A 398 7.59 -20.26 -9.63
CA ILE A 398 8.42 -19.60 -8.63
C ILE A 398 8.65 -20.58 -7.49
N ARG A 399 9.91 -20.82 -7.11
CA ARG A 399 10.25 -21.65 -5.95
C ARG A 399 11.00 -20.81 -4.93
N VAL A 400 10.57 -20.87 -3.67
CA VAL A 400 11.27 -20.27 -2.55
C VAL A 400 11.93 -21.40 -1.78
N LEU A 401 13.25 -21.48 -1.82
CA LEU A 401 14.04 -22.59 -1.30
C LEU A 401 14.97 -22.11 -0.20
N PRO A 402 15.35 -22.99 0.76
CA PRO A 402 16.33 -22.62 1.74
C PRO A 402 17.70 -22.36 1.09
N GLY A 403 18.39 -21.33 1.57
CA GLY A 403 19.77 -21.04 1.21
C GLY A 403 20.77 -21.91 1.98
N ARG A 404 22.06 -21.64 1.81
CA ARG A 404 23.14 -22.50 2.34
C ARG A 404 23.20 -22.53 3.86
N SER A 405 22.83 -21.43 4.51
CA SER A 405 22.88 -21.28 5.98
C SER A 405 21.58 -21.69 6.69
N GLY A 406 20.60 -22.23 5.95
CA GLY A 406 19.26 -22.52 6.48
C GLY A 406 18.39 -21.27 6.63
N SER A 407 17.07 -21.44 6.66
CA SER A 407 16.11 -20.33 6.69
C SER A 407 14.73 -20.72 7.22
N THR A 408 14.71 -21.48 8.32
CA THR A 408 13.46 -21.81 9.00
C THR A 408 12.69 -20.55 9.38
N GLY A 409 11.45 -20.43 8.90
CA GLY A 409 10.56 -19.29 9.19
C GLY A 409 10.85 -18.02 8.39
N ALA A 410 11.73 -18.08 7.38
CA ALA A 410 11.94 -16.96 6.48
C ALA A 410 10.78 -16.82 5.48
N GLU A 411 10.49 -15.57 5.13
CA GLU A 411 9.46 -15.20 4.17
C GLU A 411 10.08 -14.29 3.11
N VAL A 412 9.71 -14.53 1.86
CA VAL A 412 10.09 -13.69 0.72
C VAL A 412 8.88 -12.85 0.33
N HIS A 413 9.11 -11.56 0.17
CA HIS A 413 8.13 -10.63 -0.36
C HIS A 413 8.39 -10.42 -1.86
N PHE A 414 7.32 -10.55 -2.64
CA PHE A 414 7.29 -10.29 -4.07
C PHE A 414 6.48 -9.01 -4.30
N GLY A 415 7.13 -7.87 -4.07
CA GLY A 415 6.53 -6.55 -4.18
C GLY A 415 6.29 -6.12 -5.63
N ASP A 416 5.17 -5.46 -5.90
CA ASP A 416 4.71 -5.06 -7.22
C ASP A 416 4.72 -6.22 -8.26
N ALA A 417 4.60 -7.47 -7.79
CA ALA A 417 4.68 -8.65 -8.64
C ALA A 417 3.51 -8.69 -9.63
N ARG A 418 3.81 -8.77 -10.92
CA ARG A 418 2.82 -8.67 -11.99
C ARG A 418 3.23 -9.39 -13.27
N LEU A 419 2.21 -9.73 -14.06
CA LEU A 419 2.32 -10.24 -15.41
C LEU A 419 1.95 -9.12 -16.39
N VAL A 420 2.82 -8.83 -17.35
CA VAL A 420 2.62 -7.77 -18.34
C VAL A 420 2.33 -8.40 -19.69
N LYS A 421 1.34 -7.86 -20.41
CA LYS A 421 0.94 -8.32 -21.76
C LYS A 421 1.97 -8.02 -22.83
#